data_AF-A0A936D712-F1
#
_entry.id   AF-A0A936D712-F1
#
_cell.length_a   1.000
_cell.length_b   1.000
_cell.length_c   1.000
_cell.angle_alpha   90.00
_cell.angle_beta   90.00
_cell.angle_gamma   90.00
#
_symmetry.space_group_name_H-M   'P 1'
#
loop_
_entity.id
_entity.type
_entity.pdbx_description
1 polymer ?
#
loop_
_entity_poly.entity_id
_entity_poly.type
_entity_poly.pdbx_seq_one_letter_code
_entity_poly.pdbx_strand_id
1 'polypeptide(L)'
;MNAWDATPRGDVAGFCKSATLAEIASHDFVLTPGRYVGAEEVEEDGEPFEAKMKRLTAQLEAQLAEGAKLDAEIRKNLRGLGYGR
;
A
#
# COMPACT_ATOMS: atom_id res chain seq x y z
N MET A 1 34.00 22.49 -5.37
CA MET A 1 32.64 22.39 -5.96
C MET A 1 32.40 20.92 -6.16
N ASN A 2 31.52 20.31 -5.36
CA ASN A 2 31.39 18.85 -5.33
C ASN A 2 30.24 18.43 -6.26
N ALA A 3 30.36 17.23 -6.85
CA ALA A 3 29.44 16.69 -7.88
C ALA A 3 27.96 16.52 -7.45
N TRP A 4 27.61 16.90 -6.22
CA TRP A 4 26.29 16.79 -5.59
C TRP A 4 25.52 18.10 -5.71
N ASP A 5 26.22 19.21 -6.01
CA ASP A 5 25.68 20.56 -6.11
C ASP A 5 24.94 20.80 -7.44
N ALA A 6 24.99 19.85 -8.39
CA ALA A 6 24.61 20.05 -9.79
C ALA A 6 23.27 19.42 -10.22
N THR A 7 22.50 18.82 -9.31
CA THR A 7 21.14 18.33 -9.64
C THR A 7 20.09 19.18 -8.94
N PRO A 8 19.20 19.88 -9.66
CA PRO A 8 17.94 20.31 -9.06
C PRO A 8 17.15 19.04 -8.80
N ARG A 9 17.25 18.51 -7.58
CA ARG A 9 16.32 17.49 -7.09
C ARG A 9 15.00 18.21 -6.90
N GLY A 10 14.13 18.13 -7.90
CA GLY A 10 12.75 18.57 -7.75
C GLY A 10 12.10 17.76 -6.63
N ASP A 11 11.32 18.43 -5.81
CA ASP A 11 10.55 17.76 -4.77
C ASP A 11 9.46 16.91 -5.43
N VAL A 12 9.41 15.62 -5.08
CA VAL A 12 8.43 14.64 -5.56
C VAL A 12 7.66 14.13 -4.36
N ALA A 13 6.35 14.35 -4.35
CA ALA A 13 5.46 13.91 -3.29
C ALA A 13 5.59 12.39 -3.06
N GLY A 14 5.70 11.97 -1.80
CA GLY A 14 5.92 10.57 -1.42
C GLY A 14 7.35 10.04 -1.65
N PHE A 15 8.25 10.79 -2.30
CA PHE A 15 9.57 10.30 -2.70
C PHE A 15 10.74 11.16 -2.21
N CYS A 16 10.76 12.45 -2.53
CA CYS A 16 11.85 13.35 -2.11
C CYS A 16 11.36 14.77 -1.83
N LYS A 17 11.93 15.40 -0.79
CA LYS A 17 11.75 16.82 -0.50
C LYS A 17 13.07 17.43 -0.03
N SER A 18 13.39 18.61 -0.54
CA SER A 18 14.43 19.50 -0.03
C SER A 18 13.85 20.32 1.12
N ALA A 19 14.20 19.97 2.36
CA ALA A 19 13.73 20.70 3.55
C ALA A 19 14.77 21.74 4.01
N THR A 20 14.31 22.93 4.38
CA THR A 20 15.15 23.96 4.98
C THR A 20 15.48 23.63 6.44
N LEU A 21 16.55 24.23 6.98
CA LEU A 21 16.90 24.05 8.39
C LEU A 21 15.80 24.55 9.34
N ALA A 22 15.06 25.59 8.95
CA ALA A 22 13.93 26.11 9.71
C ALA A 22 12.76 25.10 9.76
N GLU A 23 12.42 24.46 8.64
CA GLU A 23 11.42 23.38 8.60
C GLU A 23 11.84 22.19 9.46
N ILE A 24 13.11 21.77 9.37
CA ILE A 24 13.66 20.69 10.20
C ILE A 24 13.57 21.06 11.69
N ALA A 25 13.92 22.29 12.05
CA ALA A 25 13.82 22.78 13.43
C ALA A 25 12.36 22.78 13.94
N SER A 26 11.38 23.09 13.08
CA SER A 26 9.95 23.04 13.43
C SER A 26 9.43 21.62 13.73
N HIS A 27 10.16 20.60 13.28
CA HIS A 27 9.87 19.19 13.54
C HIS A 27 10.80 18.58 14.60
N ASP A 28 11.38 19.39 15.49
CA ASP A 28 12.31 18.96 16.54
C ASP A 28 13.51 18.15 16.00
N PHE A 29 13.96 18.49 14.78
CA PHE A 29 15.03 17.80 14.06
C PHE A 29 14.74 16.31 13.75
N VAL A 30 13.48 15.88 13.84
CA VAL A 30 13.07 14.53 13.48
C VAL A 30 13.02 14.40 11.96
N LEU A 31 13.90 13.57 11.37
CA LEU A 31 14.08 13.43 9.92
C LEU A 31 13.30 12.26 9.29
N THR A 32 12.22 11.80 9.93
CA THR A 32 11.40 10.72 9.36
C THR A 32 10.79 11.18 8.03
N PRO A 33 11.05 10.49 6.90
CA PRO A 33 10.64 10.97 5.57
C PRO A 33 9.18 11.40 5.47
N GLY A 34 8.26 10.65 6.08
CA GLY A 34 6.82 10.97 6.08
C GLY A 34 6.43 12.33 6.66
N ARG A 35 7.31 13.00 7.42
CA ARG A 35 7.10 14.39 7.89
C ARG A 35 7.39 15.45 6.82
N TYR A 36 8.14 15.09 5.78
CA TYR A 36 8.64 16.03 4.78
C TYR A 36 8.10 15.73 3.39
N VAL A 37 8.10 14.47 2.96
CA VAL A 37 7.83 14.13 1.55
C VAL A 37 6.35 14.14 1.18
N GLY A 38 5.43 14.27 2.15
CA GLY A 38 3.99 14.16 1.90
C GLY A 38 3.60 12.79 1.36
N ALA A 39 2.39 12.68 0.80
CA ALA A 39 1.94 11.52 0.05
C ALA A 39 1.77 11.91 -1.41
N GLU A 40 2.10 11.01 -2.33
CA GLU A 40 1.71 11.15 -3.73
C GLU A 40 0.18 11.26 -3.80
N GLU A 41 -0.34 12.14 -4.66
CA GLU A 41 -1.77 12.18 -4.93
C GLU A 41 -2.18 10.83 -5.51
N VAL A 42 -2.91 10.05 -4.71
CA VAL A 42 -3.53 8.84 -5.19
C VAL A 42 -4.72 9.28 -6.02
N GLU A 43 -4.82 8.83 -7.28
CA GLU A 43 -6.07 8.95 -8.02
C GLU A 43 -7.18 8.30 -7.18
N GLU A 44 -8.05 9.13 -6.61
CA GLU A 44 -9.23 8.63 -5.95
C GLU A 44 -10.11 7.98 -7.02
N ASP A 45 -10.54 6.74 -6.74
CA ASP A 45 -11.44 5.89 -7.56
C ASP A 45 -12.78 6.58 -7.90
N GLY A 46 -13.01 7.82 -7.43
CA GLY A 46 -14.26 8.58 -7.55
C GLY A 46 -15.46 7.95 -6.82
N GLU A 47 -15.31 6.72 -6.34
CA GLU A 47 -16.32 5.94 -5.63
C GLU A 47 -16.46 6.42 -4.17
N PRO A 48 -17.67 6.75 -3.69
CA PRO A 48 -17.91 7.04 -2.28
C PRO A 48 -17.45 5.90 -1.37
N PHE A 49 -16.85 6.23 -0.23
CA PHE A 49 -16.31 5.25 0.72
C PHE A 49 -17.28 4.09 1.03
N GLU A 50 -18.54 4.39 1.30
CA GLU A 50 -19.59 3.40 1.60
C GLU A 50 -19.85 2.44 0.42
N ALA A 51 -19.85 2.96 -0.81
CA ALA A 51 -20.02 2.15 -2.02
C ALA A 51 -18.82 1.22 -2.21
N LYS A 52 -17.60 1.76 -2.03
CA LYS A 52 -16.34 1.01 -2.10
C LYS A 52 -16.28 -0.10 -1.08
N MET A 53 -16.60 0.19 0.18
CA MET A 53 -16.62 -0.82 1.24
C MET A 53 -17.64 -1.92 0.94
N LYS A 54 -18.86 -1.57 0.52
CA LYS A 54 -19.87 -2.55 0.14
C LYS A 54 -19.39 -3.48 -0.99
N ARG A 55 -18.79 -2.91 -2.03
CA ARG A 55 -18.23 -3.68 -3.17
C ARG A 55 -17.09 -4.60 -2.72
N LEU A 56 -16.13 -4.07 -1.98
CA LEU A 56 -14.95 -4.83 -1.53
C LEU A 56 -15.34 -5.95 -0.56
N THR A 57 -16.27 -5.72 0.37
CA THR A 57 -16.75 -6.76 1.28
C THR A 57 -17.50 -7.85 0.53
N ALA A 58 -18.37 -7.51 -0.43
CA ALA A 58 -19.05 -8.51 -1.25
C ALA A 58 -18.06 -9.35 -2.10
N GLN A 59 -17.03 -8.70 -2.65
CA GLN A 59 -15.97 -9.38 -3.39
C GLN A 59 -15.17 -10.33 -2.48
N LEU A 60 -14.83 -9.89 -1.27
CA LEU A 60 -14.13 -10.69 -0.28
C LEU A 60 -14.94 -11.92 0.14
N GLU A 61 -16.24 -11.75 0.40
CA GLU A 61 -17.14 -12.86 0.72
C GLU A 61 -17.18 -13.92 -0.39
N ALA A 62 -17.27 -13.48 -1.66
CA ALA A 62 -17.24 -14.39 -2.80
C ALA A 62 -15.90 -15.15 -2.92
N GLN A 63 -14.78 -14.48 -2.68
CA GLN A 63 -13.45 -15.09 -2.69
C GLN A 63 -13.28 -16.10 -1.55
N LEU A 64 -13.80 -15.81 -0.35
CA LEU A 64 -13.78 -16.74 0.77
C LEU A 64 -14.63 -17.99 0.48
N ALA A 65 -15.79 -17.82 -0.14
CA ALA A 65 -16.64 -18.93 -0.55
C ALA A 65 -15.96 -19.83 -1.60
N GLU A 66 -15.33 -19.23 -2.62
CA GLU A 66 -14.58 -20.01 -3.61
C GLU A 66 -13.37 -20.70 -2.99
N GLY A 67 -12.64 -20.02 -2.09
CA GLY A 67 -11.53 -20.62 -1.34
C GLY A 67 -11.97 -21.85 -0.55
N ALA A 68 -13.08 -21.77 0.19
CA ALA A 68 -13.62 -22.91 0.94
C ALA A 68 -14.01 -24.10 0.04
N LYS A 69 -14.57 -23.81 -1.14
CA LYS A 69 -14.89 -24.83 -2.15
C LYS A 69 -13.63 -25.51 -2.69
N LEU A 70 -12.62 -24.71 -3.09
CA LEU A 70 -11.35 -25.23 -3.59
C LEU A 70 -10.64 -26.07 -2.52
N ASP A 71 -10.65 -25.63 -1.25
CA ASP A 71 -10.09 -26.40 -0.14
C ASP A 71 -10.80 -27.76 0.03
N ALA A 72 -12.13 -27.79 -0.10
CA ALA A 72 -12.89 -29.03 -0.03
C ALA A 72 -12.52 -29.99 -1.18
N GLU A 73 -12.37 -29.46 -2.39
CA GLU A 73 -11.94 -30.23 -3.57
C GLU A 73 -10.51 -30.76 -3.43
N ILE A 74 -9.57 -29.92 -2.98
CA ILE A 74 -8.18 -30.32 -2.71
C ILE A 74 -8.15 -31.45 -1.69
N ARG A 75 -8.88 -31.32 -0.57
CA ARG A 75 -8.95 -32.37 0.46
C ARG A 75 -9.56 -33.67 -0.08
N LYS A 76 -10.60 -33.58 -0.92
CA LYS A 76 -11.20 -34.75 -1.57
C LYS A 76 -10.19 -35.46 -2.48
N ASN A 77 -9.43 -34.70 -3.27
CA ASN A 77 -8.42 -35.24 -4.17
C ASN A 77 -7.26 -35.88 -3.39
N LEU A 78 -6.79 -35.22 -2.32
CA LEU A 78 -5.75 -35.78 -1.44
C LEU A 78 -6.20 -37.08 -0.77
N ARG A 79 -7.47 -37.19 -0.34
CA ARG A 79 -8.03 -38.45 0.15
C ARG A 79 -8.01 -39.54 -0.92
N GLY A 80 -8.39 -39.22 -2.16
CA GLY A 80 -8.36 -40.16 -3.29
C GLY A 80 -6.94 -40.65 -3.63
N LEU A 81 -5.93 -39.84 -3.37
CA LEU A 81 -4.51 -40.17 -3.57
C LEU A 81 -3.85 -40.83 -2.35
N GLY A 82 -4.59 -41.02 -1.25
CA GLY A 82 -4.06 -41.63 -0.01
C GLY A 82 -3.27 -40.69 0.90
N TYR A 83 -3.28 -39.38 0.64
CA TYR A 83 -2.56 -38.36 1.44
C TYR A 83 -3.45 -37.55 2.40
N GLY A 84 -4.78 -37.65 2.29
CA GLY A 84 -5.72 -37.02 3.23
C GLY A 84 -6.12 -38.01 4.33
N ARG A 85 -5.42 -38.00 5.48
CA ARG A 85 -5.91 -38.65 6.71
C ARG A 85 -6.86 -37.74 7.48
#